data_AF-A0A2A7UMQ4-F1
#
_entry.id   AF-A0A2A7UMQ4-F1
#
_cell.length_a   1.000
_cell.length_b   1.000
_cell.length_c   1.000
_cell.angle_alpha   90.00
_cell.angle_beta   90.00
_cell.angle_gamma   90.00
#
_symmetry.space_group_name_H-M   'P 1'
#
loop_
_entity.id
_entity.type
_entity.pdbx_description
1 polymer ?
#
loop_
_entity_poly.entity_id
_entity_poly.type
_entity_poly.pdbx_seq_one_letter_code
_entity_poly.pdbx_strand_id
1 'polypeptide(L)'
;MHSVMSEAARVTVTLDSRIAAWAREAAARHHRSLDAFVAAAVRTAVVRESLTDLPVDEDAERAAAHDELDLLDSAAADARRRSRGDA
;
A
#
# COMPACT_ATOMS: atom_id res chain seq x y z
N MET A 1 -26.89 9.52 -18.22
CA MET A 1 -25.56 9.03 -17.82
C MET A 1 -24.54 9.60 -18.79
N HIS A 2 -23.87 10.71 -18.42
CA HIS A 2 -22.76 11.23 -19.20
C HIS A 2 -21.53 10.44 -18.78
N SER A 3 -21.15 9.43 -19.57
CA SER A 3 -19.78 8.92 -19.51
C SER A 3 -18.89 10.04 -20.00
N VAL A 4 -18.33 10.82 -19.08
CA VAL A 4 -17.22 11.71 -19.41
C VAL A 4 -16.13 10.77 -19.90
N MET A 5 -15.96 10.67 -21.22
CA MET A 5 -14.74 10.11 -21.79
C MET A 5 -13.64 11.02 -21.28
N SER A 6 -12.98 10.59 -20.19
CA SER A 6 -11.88 11.32 -19.60
C SER A 6 -10.79 11.40 -20.66
N GLU A 7 -10.69 12.54 -21.33
CA GLU A 7 -9.65 12.80 -22.31
C GLU A 7 -8.32 12.68 -21.56
N ALA A 8 -7.49 11.72 -21.97
CA ALA A 8 -6.22 11.49 -21.32
C ALA A 8 -5.29 12.68 -21.64
N ALA A 9 -5.05 13.53 -20.64
CA ALA A 9 -4.11 14.64 -20.78
C ALA A 9 -2.72 14.09 -21.15
N ARG A 10 -2.18 14.54 -22.27
CA ARG A 10 -0.84 14.15 -22.71
C ARG A 10 0.18 15.09 -22.12
N VAL A 11 1.06 14.56 -21.27
CA VAL A 11 2.16 15.31 -20.65
C VAL A 11 3.49 14.84 -21.25
N THR A 12 4.30 15.79 -21.71
CA THR A 12 5.67 15.53 -22.14
C THR A 12 6.63 16.04 -21.07
N VAL A 13 7.56 15.20 -20.64
CA VAL A 13 8.55 15.53 -19.60
C VAL A 13 9.94 15.31 -20.16
N THR A 14 10.83 16.25 -19.90
CA THR A 14 12.26 16.11 -20.20
C THR A 14 12.98 15.51 -19.00
N LEU A 15 13.73 14.44 -19.23
CA LEU A 15 14.52 13.75 -18.21
C LEU A 15 16.00 13.82 -18.57
N ASP A 16 16.86 13.75 -17.55
CA ASP A 16 18.28 13.45 -17.74
C ASP A 16 18.44 12.14 -18.52
N SER A 17 19.44 12.07 -19.40
CA SER A 17 19.64 10.93 -20.30
C SER A 17 19.86 9.62 -19.55
N ARG A 18 20.52 9.65 -18.38
CA ARG A 18 20.74 8.46 -17.56
C ARG A 18 19.44 7.99 -16.91
N ILE A 19 18.61 8.92 -16.45
CA ILE A 19 17.29 8.62 -15.87
C ILE A 19 16.37 8.03 -16.95
N ALA A 20 16.39 8.60 -18.16
CA ALA A 20 15.60 8.09 -19.28
C ALA A 20 16.01 6.66 -19.69
N ALA A 21 17.32 6.38 -19.73
CA ALA A 21 17.83 5.03 -20.01
C ALA A 21 17.41 4.03 -18.93
N TRP A 22 17.64 4.39 -17.66
CA TRP A 22 17.22 3.58 -16.52
C TRP A 22 15.71 3.29 -16.53
N ALA A 23 14.87 4.28 -16.81
CA ALA A 23 13.42 4.11 -16.83
C ALA A 23 12.96 3.15 -17.94
N ARG A 24 13.62 3.18 -19.11
CA ARG A 24 13.36 2.24 -20.20
C ARG A 24 13.74 0.81 -19.82
N GLU A 25 14.90 0.60 -19.20
CA GLU A 25 15.34 -0.71 -18.72
C GLU A 25 14.42 -1.24 -17.61
N ALA A 26 14.00 -0.38 -16.68
CA ALA A 26 13.05 -0.74 -15.64
C ALA A 26 11.70 -1.17 -16.25
N ALA A 27 11.14 -0.38 -17.17
CA ALA A 27 9.90 -0.75 -17.86
C ALA A 27 10.01 -2.12 -18.57
N ALA A 28 11.14 -2.38 -19.24
CA ALA A 28 11.41 -3.65 -19.89
C ALA A 28 11.46 -4.82 -18.89
N ARG A 29 12.13 -4.67 -17.74
CA ARG A 29 12.16 -5.69 -16.66
C ARG A 29 10.79 -6.03 -16.11
N HIS A 30 9.86 -5.08 -16.12
CA HIS A 30 8.48 -5.29 -15.69
C HIS A 30 7.53 -5.72 -16.82
N HIS A 31 8.05 -5.97 -18.03
CA HIS A 31 7.27 -6.31 -19.22
C HIS A 31 6.17 -5.29 -19.54
N ARG A 32 6.46 -4.00 -19.37
CA ARG A 32 5.52 -2.90 -19.60
C ARG A 32 6.11 -1.88 -20.58
N SER A 33 5.22 -1.13 -21.25
CA SER A 33 5.60 0.09 -21.95
C SER A 33 6.07 1.17 -20.97
N LEU A 34 6.90 2.10 -21.45
CA LEU A 34 7.43 3.18 -20.61
C LEU A 34 6.32 4.06 -20.03
N ASP A 35 5.27 4.35 -20.81
CA ASP A 35 4.13 5.17 -20.34
C ASP A 35 3.37 4.49 -19.20
N ALA A 36 3.08 3.19 -19.32
CA ALA A 36 2.37 2.40 -18.33
C ALA A 36 3.21 2.21 -17.07
N PHE A 37 4.52 2.05 -17.22
CA PHE A 37 5.47 2.00 -16.11
C PHE A 37 5.49 3.32 -15.34
N VAL A 38 5.65 4.46 -16.04
CA VAL A 38 5.66 5.79 -15.41
C VAL A 38 4.31 6.10 -14.77
N ALA A 39 3.19 5.83 -15.44
CA ALA A 39 1.86 6.05 -14.89
C ALA A 39 1.58 5.18 -13.64
N ALA A 40 2.14 3.98 -13.58
CA ALA A 40 2.07 3.15 -12.37
C ALA A 40 2.93 3.74 -11.24
N ALA A 41 4.17 4.12 -11.54
CA ALA A 41 5.08 4.71 -10.56
C ALA A 41 4.53 6.02 -9.95
N VAL A 42 3.96 6.91 -10.78
CA VAL A 42 3.32 8.15 -10.33
C VAL A 42 2.14 7.84 -9.40
N ARG A 43 1.27 6.89 -9.78
CA ARG A 43 0.15 6.48 -8.93
C ARG A 43 0.63 5.93 -7.59
N THR A 44 1.66 5.08 -7.59
CA THR A 44 2.25 4.55 -6.36
C THR A 44 2.84 5.66 -5.49
N ALA A 45 3.53 6.64 -6.08
CA ALA A 45 4.09 7.76 -5.35
C ALA A 45 2.99 8.62 -4.69
N VAL A 46 1.94 8.96 -5.44
CA VAL A 46 0.80 9.73 -4.93
C VAL A 46 0.06 8.98 -3.83
N VAL A 47 -0.22 7.68 -4.02
CA VAL A 47 -0.87 6.86 -2.98
C VAL A 47 -0.01 6.80 -1.73
N ARG A 48 1.31 6.62 -1.86
CA ARG A 48 2.21 6.58 -0.70
C ARG A 48 2.24 7.91 0.04
N GLU A 49 2.30 9.03 -0.67
CA GLU A 49 2.21 10.37 -0.10
C GLU A 49 0.88 10.57 0.63
N SER A 50 -0.24 10.24 -0.03
CA SER A 50 -1.57 10.32 0.60
C SER A 50 -1.69 9.45 1.85
N LEU A 51 -1.16 8.23 1.85
CA LEU A 51 -1.15 7.36 3.03
C LEU A 51 -0.27 7.89 4.15
N THR A 52 0.80 8.62 3.82
CA THR A 52 1.69 9.24 4.81
C THR A 52 1.02 10.46 5.45
N ASP A 53 0.20 11.18 4.70
CA ASP A 53 -0.54 12.35 5.16
C ASP A 53 -1.86 12.02 5.88
N LEU A 54 -2.29 10.75 5.89
CA LEU A 54 -3.48 10.36 6.63
C LEU A 54 -3.23 10.52 8.13
N PRO A 55 -4.07 11.29 8.85
CA PRO A 55 -3.95 11.37 10.30
C PRO A 55 -4.20 9.99 10.90
N VAL A 56 -3.27 9.53 11.73
CA VAL A 56 -3.48 8.33 12.52
C VAL A 56 -4.59 8.63 13.52
N ASP A 57 -5.67 7.86 13.44
CA ASP A 57 -6.71 7.89 14.46
C ASP A 57 -6.16 7.15 15.70
N GLU A 58 -5.57 7.91 16.61
CA GLU A 58 -4.95 7.36 17.81
C GLU A 58 -5.93 6.60 18.71
N ASP A 59 -7.23 6.92 18.65
CA ASP A 59 -8.25 6.21 19.42
C ASP A 59 -8.59 4.87 18.77
N ALA A 60 -8.66 4.81 17.44
CA ALA A 60 -8.78 3.55 16.71
C ALA A 60 -7.55 2.64 16.88
N GLU A 61 -6.35 3.21 16.85
CA GLU A 61 -5.09 2.48 17.07
C GLU A 61 -5.03 1.92 18.50
N ARG A 62 -5.44 2.72 19.49
CA ARG A 62 -5.48 2.29 20.89
C ARG A 62 -6.53 1.20 21.13
N ALA A 63 -7.68 1.28 20.46
CA ALA A 63 -8.70 0.23 20.49
C ALA A 63 -8.18 -1.08 19.88
N ALA A 64 -7.54 -1.03 18.71
CA ALA A 64 -6.96 -2.21 18.07
C ALA A 64 -5.88 -2.87 18.93
N ALA A 65 -5.03 -2.07 19.58
CA ALA A 65 -4.03 -2.58 20.52
C ALA A 65 -4.67 -3.25 21.75
N HIS A 66 -5.80 -2.74 22.24
CA HIS A 66 -6.52 -3.35 23.36
C HIS A 66 -7.17 -4.68 22.94
N ASP A 67 -7.79 -4.72 21.76
CA ASP A 67 -8.38 -5.94 21.20
C ASP A 67 -7.32 -7.05 21.02
N GLU A 68 -6.10 -6.70 20.62
CA GLU A 68 -4.98 -7.64 20.50
C GLU A 68 -4.57 -8.23 21.86
N LEU A 69 -4.54 -7.41 22.92
CA LEU A 69 -4.25 -7.89 24.28
C LEU A 69 -5.34 -8.85 24.78
N ASP A 70 -6.61 -8.51 24.56
CA ASP A 70 -7.74 -9.35 24.95
C ASP A 70 -7.74 -10.71 24.20
N LEU A 71 -7.33 -10.71 22.93
CA LEU A 71 -7.14 -11.92 22.14
C LEU A 71 -6.02 -12.80 22.69
N LEU A 72 -4.88 -12.21 23.05
CA LEU A 72 -3.74 -12.92 23.63
C LEU A 72 -4.07 -13.50 25.01
N ASP A 73 -4.77 -12.74 25.84
CA ASP A 73 -5.21 -13.20 27.16
C ASP A 73 -6.24 -14.32 27.06
N SER A 74 -7.17 -14.21 26.11
CA SER A 74 -8.13 -15.28 25.80
C SER A 74 -7.42 -16.56 25.33
N ALA A 75 -6.42 -16.43 24.44
CA ALA A 75 -5.62 -17.55 23.98
C ALA A 75 -4.80 -18.19 25.12
N ALA A 76 -4.25 -17.38 26.02
CA ALA A 76 -3.52 -17.86 27.20
C ALA A 76 -4.44 -18.56 28.20
N ALA A 77 -5.64 -18.03 28.43
CA ALA A 77 -6.64 -18.64 29.29
C ALA A 77 -7.10 -20.00 28.76
N ASP A 78 -7.33 -20.12 27.45
CA ASP A 78 -7.71 -21.37 26.82
C ASP A 78 -6.56 -22.39 26.84
N ALA A 79 -5.32 -21.97 26.61
CA ALA A 79 -4.15 -22.83 26.76
C ALA A 79 -4.02 -23.42 28.19
N ARG A 80 -4.24 -22.60 29.22
CA ARG A 80 -4.26 -23.05 30.63
C ARG A 80 -5.43 -24.01 30.95
N ARG A 81 -6.57 -23.85 30.26
CA ARG A 81 -7.73 -24.75 30.40
C ARG A 81 -7.43 -26.10 29.78
N ARG A 82 -6.84 -26.15 28.58
CA ARG A 82 -6.45 -27.40 27.91
C ARG A 82 -5.39 -28.16 28.70
N SER A 83 -4.38 -27.48 29.25
CA SER A 83 -3.34 -28.13 30.08
C SER A 83 -3.87 -28.71 31.40
N ARG A 84 -5.07 -28.34 31.83
CA ARG A 84 -5.70 -28.81 33.08
C ARG A 84 -6.72 -29.93 32.85
N GLY A 85 -7.15 -30.15 31.60
CA GLY A 85 -8.07 -31.22 31.20
C GLY A 85 -7.37 -32.52 30.77
N ASP A 86 -6.05 -32.51 30.63
CA ASP A 86 -5.19 -33.66 30.28
C ASP A 86 -4.60 -34.38 31.53
N ALA A 87 -5.23 -34.24 32.70
CA ALA A 87 -4.83 -34.89 33.96
C ALA A 87 -5.89 -35.87 34.48
#